data_AF-A0A953X0C5-F1
#
_entry.id   AF-A0A953X0C5-F1
#
_cell.length_a   1.000
_cell.length_b   1.000
_cell.length_c   1.000
_cell.angle_alpha   90.00
_cell.angle_beta   90.00
_cell.angle_gamma   90.00
#
_symmetry.space_group_name_H-M   'P 1'
#
loop_
_entity.id
_entity.type
_entity.pdbx_description
1 polymer ?
#
loop_
_entity_poly.entity_id
_entity_poly.type
_entity_poly.pdbx_seq_one_letter_code
_entity_poly.pdbx_strand_id
1 'polypeptide(L)'
;MDLSYDRGLGGALTVTLLEDRIRIHTGRNRSKELRFDDIRALRYVTTQSPQRSDYTLLLEGKGRTLDLNYVKSRIAGSDPIREAGFNHVVSKTLAAVAAARPDLEVISGRAPLAATLIFLCFALPALLAAACVYLFIGEPGGTTLMLSAAGIGLLSAIFAWRARPWKAQERIAAGELASLFEPATAS
;
A
#
# COMPACT_ATOMS: atom_id res chain seq x y z
N MET A 1 6.15 18.71 -17.54
CA MET A 1 7.34 18.45 -16.69
C MET A 1 7.68 16.98 -16.77
N ASP A 2 8.93 16.65 -17.11
CA ASP A 2 9.41 15.27 -17.13
C ASP A 2 10.19 14.96 -15.85
N LEU A 3 9.85 13.84 -15.22
CA LEU A 3 10.38 13.35 -13.96
C LEU A 3 10.82 11.91 -14.16
N SER A 4 11.95 11.49 -13.60
CA SER A 4 12.38 10.10 -13.71
C SER A 4 13.02 9.62 -12.43
N TYR A 5 12.86 8.32 -12.15
CA TYR A 5 13.52 7.68 -11.02
C TYR A 5 13.76 6.19 -11.31
N ASP A 6 14.75 5.61 -10.64
CA ASP A 6 15.02 4.17 -10.69
C ASP A 6 14.17 3.45 -9.64
N ARG A 7 13.35 2.49 -10.09
CA ARG A 7 12.49 1.67 -9.22
C ARG A 7 13.22 0.52 -8.53
N GLY A 8 14.53 0.36 -8.76
CA GLY A 8 15.29 -0.79 -8.35
C GLY A 8 15.01 -1.99 -9.26
N LEU A 9 14.37 -3.03 -8.74
CA LEU A 9 14.08 -4.26 -9.49
C LEU A 9 13.16 -4.06 -10.72
N GLY A 10 12.47 -2.91 -10.80
CA GLY A 10 11.60 -2.56 -11.93
C GLY A 10 12.27 -1.71 -13.02
N GLY A 11 13.54 -1.33 -12.85
CA GLY A 11 14.25 -0.40 -13.74
C GLY A 11 13.69 1.04 -13.69
N ALA A 12 14.19 1.89 -14.57
CA ALA A 12 13.80 3.30 -14.63
C ALA A 12 12.33 3.49 -15.06
N LEU A 13 11.67 4.45 -14.42
CA LEU A 13 10.33 4.91 -14.78
C LEU A 13 10.38 6.41 -15.00
N THR A 14 9.83 6.86 -16.12
CA THR A 14 9.71 8.27 -16.47
C THR A 14 8.25 8.67 -16.39
N VAL A 15 7.95 9.72 -15.63
CA VAL A 15 6.64 10.34 -15.47
C VAL A 15 6.66 11.68 -16.16
N THR A 16 5.78 11.86 -17.13
CA THR A 16 5.54 13.13 -17.80
C THR A 16 4.23 13.69 -17.27
N LEU A 17 4.31 14.81 -16.54
CA LEU A 17 3.17 15.61 -16.11
C LEU A 17 2.89 16.66 -17.19
N LEU A 18 1.74 16.53 -17.86
CA LEU A 18 1.20 17.51 -18.80
C LEU A 18 0.12 18.34 -18.10
N GLU A 19 -0.41 19.36 -18.75
CA GLU A 19 -1.42 20.24 -18.15
C GLU A 19 -2.70 19.48 -17.73
N ASP A 20 -3.19 18.55 -18.57
CA ASP A 20 -4.46 17.85 -18.34
C ASP A 20 -4.31 16.36 -18.00
N ARG A 21 -3.07 15.84 -17.98
CA ARG A 21 -2.83 14.40 -17.87
C ARG A 21 -1.45 14.03 -17.34
N ILE A 22 -1.36 12.81 -16.85
CA ILE A 22 -0.14 12.13 -16.46
C ILE A 22 0.14 10.97 -17.41
N ARG A 23 1.39 10.88 -17.88
CA ARG A 23 1.88 9.79 -18.71
C ARG A 23 3.06 9.11 -18.01
N ILE A 24 3.03 7.79 -17.95
CA ILE A 24 4.09 6.96 -17.40
C ILE A 24 4.72 6.17 -18.54
N HIS A 25 6.04 6.25 -18.65
CA HIS A 25 6.86 5.44 -19.54
C HIS A 25 7.66 4.42 -18.73
N THR A 26 7.55 3.15 -19.12
CA THR A 26 8.29 2.03 -18.53
C THR A 26 9.07 1.30 -19.63
N GLY A 27 10.40 1.33 -19.54
CA GLY A 27 11.27 0.77 -20.57
C GLY A 27 11.08 1.44 -21.94
N ARG A 28 11.38 0.71 -23.03
CA ARG A 28 11.41 1.29 -24.38
C ARG A 28 10.04 1.60 -24.99
N ASN A 29 9.02 0.75 -24.80
CA ASN A 29 7.77 0.82 -25.59
C ASN A 29 6.46 0.78 -24.77
N ARG A 30 6.50 0.78 -23.43
CA ARG A 30 5.27 0.75 -22.62
C ARG A 30 4.97 2.13 -22.07
N SER A 31 3.93 2.75 -22.61
CA SER A 31 3.35 3.98 -22.08
C SER A 31 1.95 3.71 -21.52
N LYS A 32 1.63 4.32 -20.39
CA LYS A 32 0.27 4.42 -19.87
C LYS A 32 -0.04 5.89 -19.64
N GLU A 33 -1.29 6.28 -19.85
CA GLU A 33 -1.72 7.66 -19.71
C GLU A 33 -3.09 7.74 -19.06
N LEU A 34 -3.26 8.75 -18.21
CA LEU A 34 -4.50 9.04 -17.50
C LEU A 34 -4.69 10.56 -17.42
N ARG A 35 -5.88 11.04 -17.77
CA ARG A 35 -6.25 12.46 -17.61
C ARG A 35 -6.59 12.72 -16.14
N PHE A 36 -6.28 13.92 -15.65
CA PHE A 36 -6.55 14.26 -14.25
C PHE A 36 -8.06 14.23 -13.93
N ASP A 37 -8.90 14.69 -14.85
CA ASP A 37 -10.37 14.66 -14.70
C ASP A 37 -10.94 13.23 -14.60
N ASP A 38 -10.25 12.25 -15.17
CA ASP A 38 -10.69 10.86 -15.13
C ASP A 38 -10.28 10.13 -13.85
N ILE A 39 -9.43 10.74 -13.01
CA ILE A 39 -9.02 10.17 -11.73
C ILE A 39 -10.23 10.18 -10.78
N ARG A 40 -10.49 9.01 -10.19
CA ARG A 40 -11.59 8.77 -9.25
C ARG A 40 -11.11 8.42 -7.85
N ALA A 41 -9.93 7.82 -7.74
CA ALA A 41 -9.34 7.49 -6.46
C ALA A 41 -7.82 7.57 -6.52
N LEU A 42 -7.24 7.98 -5.40
CA LEU A 42 -5.81 7.94 -5.14
C LEU A 42 -5.55 7.01 -3.96
N ARG A 43 -4.57 6.13 -4.10
CA ARG A 43 -4.17 5.23 -3.02
C ARG A 43 -2.67 5.23 -2.83
N TYR A 44 -2.24 5.36 -1.59
CA TYR A 44 -0.85 5.16 -1.22
C TYR A 44 -0.72 3.86 -0.43
N VAL A 45 0.01 2.91 -0.99
CA VAL A 45 0.16 1.56 -0.46
C VAL A 45 1.61 1.33 -0.09
N THR A 46 1.82 0.94 1.17
CA THR A 46 3.12 0.50 1.68
C THR A 46 3.01 -0.97 2.08
N THR A 47 3.83 -1.81 1.46
CA THR A 47 3.95 -3.23 1.82
C THR A 47 5.34 -3.49 2.38
N GLN A 48 5.41 -4.06 3.57
CA GLN A 48 6.68 -4.40 4.21
C GLN A 48 6.78 -5.91 4.38
N SER A 49 7.93 -6.45 4.01
CA SER A 49 8.35 -7.82 4.26
C SER A 49 9.73 -7.80 4.94
N PRO A 50 10.18 -8.92 5.53
CA PRO A 50 11.51 -8.98 6.16
C PRO A 50 12.65 -8.56 5.22
N GLN A 51 12.51 -8.83 3.91
CA GLN A 51 13.57 -8.65 2.92
C GLN A 51 13.40 -7.37 2.08
N ARG A 52 12.19 -6.83 2.00
CA ARG A 52 11.81 -5.80 1.01
C ARG A 52 10.69 -4.90 1.53
N SER A 53 10.77 -3.61 1.23
CA SER A 53 9.67 -2.66 1.38
C SER A 53 9.26 -2.14 0.01
N ASP A 54 7.96 -2.13 -0.26
CA ASP A 54 7.36 -1.65 -1.48
C ASP A 54 6.49 -0.44 -1.19
N TYR A 55 6.72 0.63 -1.94
CA TYR A 55 5.96 1.86 -1.88
C TYR A 55 5.27 2.05 -3.22
N THR A 56 3.97 2.33 -3.22
CA THR A 56 3.22 2.49 -4.47
C THR A 56 2.17 3.58 -4.32
N LEU A 57 2.21 4.57 -5.22
CA LEU A 57 1.11 5.49 -5.46
C LEU A 57 0.30 4.97 -6.65
N LEU A 58 -0.98 4.68 -6.41
CA LEU A 58 -1.94 4.24 -7.41
C LEU A 58 -2.89 5.40 -7.73
N LEU A 59 -3.02 5.69 -9.02
CA LEU A 59 -4.03 6.59 -9.56
C LEU A 59 -5.04 5.76 -10.34
N GLU A 60 -6.26 5.66 -9.80
CA GLU A 60 -7.34 4.90 -10.40
C GLU A 60 -8.29 5.86 -11.11
N GLY A 61 -8.48 5.67 -12.42
CA GLY A 61 -9.49 6.40 -13.19
C GLY A 61 -10.44 5.48 -13.92
N LYS A 62 -11.19 6.02 -14.90
CA LYS A 62 -12.19 5.26 -15.66
C LYS A 62 -11.55 4.13 -16.49
N GLY A 63 -11.53 2.92 -15.93
CA GLY A 63 -11.02 1.72 -16.59
C GLY A 63 -9.51 1.66 -16.78
N ARG A 64 -8.76 2.57 -16.13
CA ARG A 64 -7.29 2.62 -16.19
C ARG A 64 -6.71 2.89 -14.82
N THR A 65 -5.57 2.27 -14.55
CA THR A 65 -4.80 2.48 -13.33
C THR A 65 -3.35 2.78 -13.69
N LEU A 66 -2.82 3.84 -13.09
CA LEU A 66 -1.42 4.19 -13.13
C LEU A 66 -0.77 3.86 -11.79
N ASP A 67 0.40 3.23 -11.88
CA ASP A 67 1.17 2.74 -10.75
C ASP A 67 2.56 3.37 -10.73
N LEU A 68 2.84 4.20 -9.73
CA LEU A 68 4.17 4.69 -9.41
C LEU A 68 4.72 3.87 -8.26
N ASN A 69 5.66 2.98 -8.54
CA ASN A 69 6.17 2.03 -7.56
C ASN A 69 7.68 2.16 -7.35
N TYR A 70 8.09 2.07 -6.08
CA TYR A 70 9.48 2.01 -5.67
C TYR A 70 9.72 0.82 -4.74
N VAL A 71 10.81 0.10 -5.01
CA VAL A 71 11.18 -1.11 -4.30
C VAL A 71 12.47 -0.88 -3.53
N LYS A 72 12.39 -0.96 -2.21
CA LYS A 72 13.51 -0.87 -1.28
C LYS A 72 13.91 -2.26 -0.81
N SER A 73 15.05 -2.77 -1.28
CA SER A 73 15.66 -3.98 -0.72
C SER A 73 16.27 -3.66 0.64
N ARG A 74 15.90 -4.40 1.69
CA ARG A 74 16.58 -4.27 2.99
C ARG A 74 17.94 -4.93 3.00
N ILE A 75 18.12 -5.96 2.17
CA ILE A 75 19.36 -6.76 2.11
C ILE A 75 20.46 -6.00 1.36
N ALA A 76 20.11 -5.33 0.25
CA ALA A 76 21.08 -4.60 -0.57
C ALA A 76 21.33 -3.15 -0.09
N GLY A 77 20.69 -2.73 1.00
CA GLY A 77 20.66 -1.32 1.43
C GLY A 77 19.75 -0.46 0.54
N SER A 78 19.20 0.62 1.11
CA SER A 78 18.54 1.66 0.31
C SER A 78 19.56 2.61 -0.27
N ASP A 79 19.49 2.80 -1.59
CA ASP A 79 20.12 3.93 -2.25
C ASP A 79 19.27 5.19 -1.99
N PRO A 80 19.75 6.14 -1.16
CA PRO A 80 18.99 7.33 -0.78
C PRO A 80 18.60 8.19 -1.99
N ILE A 81 19.38 8.14 -3.07
CA ILE A 81 19.13 8.90 -4.30
C ILE A 81 17.86 8.38 -4.98
N ARG A 82 17.65 7.06 -4.98
CA ARG A 82 16.45 6.44 -5.58
C ARG A 82 15.19 6.75 -4.78
N GLU A 83 15.31 6.70 -3.45
CA GLU A 83 14.22 7.04 -2.54
C GLU A 83 13.84 8.53 -2.67
N ALA A 84 14.82 9.43 -2.71
CA ALA A 84 14.59 10.85 -2.95
C ALA A 84 13.96 11.12 -4.32
N GLY A 85 14.42 10.43 -5.37
CA GLY A 85 13.84 10.51 -6.72
C GLY A 85 12.37 10.07 -6.74
N PHE A 86 12.04 8.94 -6.12
CA PHE A 86 10.67 8.48 -5.98
C PHE A 86 9.81 9.49 -5.21
N ASN A 87 10.26 9.95 -4.05
CA ASN A 87 9.53 10.92 -3.23
C ASN A 87 9.28 12.23 -3.99
N HIS A 88 10.27 12.72 -4.72
CA HIS A 88 10.13 13.90 -5.58
C HIS A 88 9.06 13.70 -6.65
N VAL A 89 9.05 12.56 -7.35
CA VAL A 89 8.04 12.24 -8.37
C VAL A 89 6.64 12.13 -7.75
N VAL A 90 6.51 11.46 -6.61
CA VAL A 90 5.25 11.33 -5.88
C VAL A 90 4.72 12.70 -5.45
N SER A 91 5.57 13.54 -4.86
CA SER A 91 5.23 14.90 -4.44
C SER A 91 4.68 15.73 -5.60
N LYS A 92 5.42 15.81 -6.73
CA LYS A 92 4.96 16.57 -7.90
C LYS A 92 3.72 16.00 -8.56
N THR A 93 3.58 14.67 -8.57
CA THR A 93 2.37 14.02 -9.08
C THR A 93 1.15 14.36 -8.22
N LEU A 94 1.28 14.24 -6.90
CA LEU A 94 0.20 14.58 -5.97
C LEU A 94 -0.17 16.06 -6.03
N ALA A 95 0.81 16.95 -6.14
CA ALA A 95 0.56 18.38 -6.31
C ALA A 95 -0.21 18.69 -7.61
N ALA A 96 0.16 18.06 -8.73
CA ALA A 96 -0.55 18.23 -9.99
C ALA A 96 -2.00 17.70 -9.92
N VAL A 97 -2.21 16.54 -9.28
CA VAL A 97 -3.56 16.00 -9.08
C VAL A 97 -4.37 16.88 -8.14
N ALA A 98 -3.79 17.39 -7.05
CA ALA A 98 -4.47 18.29 -6.13
C ALA A 98 -4.90 19.61 -6.78
N ALA A 99 -4.10 20.12 -7.72
CA ALA A 99 -4.46 21.32 -8.49
C ALA A 99 -5.64 21.10 -9.43
N ALA A 100 -5.72 19.93 -10.09
CA ALA A 100 -6.80 19.60 -11.02
C ALA A 100 -8.06 19.07 -10.32
N ARG A 101 -7.88 18.34 -9.22
CA ARG A 101 -8.93 17.63 -8.47
C ARG A 101 -8.71 17.79 -6.96
N PRO A 102 -8.98 18.99 -6.41
CA PRO A 102 -8.78 19.27 -4.99
C PRO A 102 -9.75 18.48 -4.09
N ASP A 103 -10.81 17.93 -4.67
CA ASP A 103 -11.78 17.05 -3.99
C ASP A 103 -11.23 15.66 -3.68
N LEU A 104 -10.11 15.25 -4.29
CA LEU A 104 -9.56 13.91 -4.11
C LEU A 104 -8.68 13.80 -2.87
N GLU A 105 -9.07 12.86 -2.02
CA GLU A 105 -8.27 12.40 -0.89
C GLU A 105 -7.46 11.15 -1.28
N VAL A 106 -6.25 11.06 -0.75
CA VAL A 106 -5.42 9.88 -0.85
C VAL A 106 -5.78 8.93 0.27
N ILE A 107 -6.20 7.74 -0.12
CA ILE A 107 -6.51 6.65 0.81
C ILE A 107 -5.20 5.93 1.15
N SER A 108 -4.79 6.01 2.42
CA SER A 108 -3.65 5.29 2.97
C SER A 108 -4.11 3.96 3.56
N GLY A 109 -3.47 2.86 3.13
CA GLY A 109 -3.69 1.54 3.73
C GLY A 109 -3.78 0.39 2.73
N ARG A 110 -4.07 -0.82 3.25
CA ARG A 110 -4.27 -2.02 2.43
C ARG A 110 -5.55 -1.90 1.62
N ALA A 111 -5.52 -2.38 0.37
CA ALA A 111 -6.73 -2.49 -0.45
C ALA A 111 -7.81 -3.31 0.29
N PRO A 112 -9.12 -2.96 0.16
CA PRO A 112 -10.20 -3.64 0.88
C PRO A 112 -10.22 -5.15 0.66
N LEU A 113 -9.98 -5.59 -0.58
CA LEU A 113 -9.90 -7.01 -0.91
C LEU A 113 -8.73 -7.71 -0.21
N ALA A 114 -7.55 -7.09 -0.21
CA ALA A 114 -6.37 -7.63 0.47
C ALA A 114 -6.56 -7.70 1.99
N ALA A 115 -7.18 -6.68 2.59
CA ALA A 115 -7.54 -6.68 4.00
C ALA A 115 -8.52 -7.82 4.33
N THR A 116 -9.56 -7.99 3.50
CA THR A 116 -10.56 -9.06 3.66
C THR A 116 -9.95 -10.45 3.55
N LEU A 117 -9.08 -10.69 2.57
CA LEU A 117 -8.41 -11.98 2.42
C LEU A 117 -7.53 -12.30 3.63
N ILE A 118 -6.73 -11.34 4.09
CA ILE A 118 -5.89 -11.54 5.29
C ILE A 118 -6.76 -11.78 6.52
N PHE A 119 -7.86 -11.03 6.67
CA PHE A 119 -8.82 -11.24 7.74
C PHE A 119 -9.35 -12.67 7.73
N LEU A 120 -9.84 -13.17 6.60
CA LEU A 120 -10.38 -14.53 6.48
C LEU A 120 -9.33 -15.61 6.74
N CYS A 121 -8.11 -15.45 6.20
CA CYS A 121 -7.01 -16.38 6.42
C CYS A 121 -6.67 -16.57 7.90
N PHE A 122 -6.87 -15.55 8.74
CA PHE A 122 -6.60 -15.62 10.18
C PHE A 122 -7.86 -15.84 11.03
N ALA A 123 -9.02 -15.37 10.58
CA ALA A 123 -10.29 -15.55 11.29
C ALA A 123 -10.74 -17.01 11.29
N LEU A 124 -10.56 -17.74 10.19
CA LEU A 124 -10.98 -19.14 10.09
C LEU A 124 -10.19 -20.05 11.06
N PRO A 125 -8.84 -20.00 11.14
CA PRO A 125 -8.09 -20.72 12.17
C PRO A 125 -8.47 -20.32 13.60
N ALA A 126 -8.76 -19.03 13.84
CA ALA A 126 -9.18 -18.56 15.16
C ALA A 126 -10.54 -19.18 15.58
N LEU A 127 -11.50 -19.29 14.66
CA LEU A 127 -12.78 -19.93 14.90
C LEU A 127 -12.63 -21.45 15.14
N LEU A 128 -11.81 -22.12 14.33
CA LEU A 128 -11.53 -23.55 14.50
C LEU A 128 -10.82 -23.82 15.83
N ALA A 129 -9.88 -22.96 16.23
CA ALA A 129 -9.23 -23.04 17.52
C ALA A 129 -10.21 -22.86 18.69
N ALA A 130 -11.16 -21.92 18.59
CA ALA A 130 -12.21 -21.74 19.59
C ALA A 130 -13.14 -22.98 19.69
N ALA A 131 -13.49 -23.58 18.54
CA ALA A 131 -14.26 -24.82 18.51
C ALA A 131 -13.49 -25.99 19.15
N CYS A 132 -12.20 -26.15 18.84
CA CYS A 132 -11.34 -27.14 19.50
C CYS A 132 -11.26 -26.91 21.01
N VAL A 133 -11.05 -25.67 21.46
CA VAL A 133 -11.07 -25.33 22.89
C VAL A 133 -12.36 -25.80 23.52
N TYR A 134 -13.51 -25.44 22.93
CA TYR A 134 -14.83 -25.83 23.43
C TYR A 134 -15.01 -27.36 23.52
N LEU A 135 -14.57 -28.10 22.49
CA LEU A 135 -14.69 -29.56 22.45
C LEU A 135 -13.85 -30.28 23.50
N PHE A 136 -12.74 -29.70 23.96
CA PHE A 136 -11.86 -30.31 24.97
C PHE A 136 -12.11 -29.79 26.39
N ILE A 137 -13.12 -28.93 26.61
CA ILE A 137 -13.52 -28.52 27.95
C ILE A 137 -14.09 -29.71 28.70
N GLY A 138 -13.51 -30.03 29.85
CA GLY A 138 -13.98 -31.13 30.71
C GLY A 138 -13.49 -32.51 30.30
N GLU A 139 -12.76 -32.62 29.18
CA GLU A 139 -12.16 -33.89 28.74
C GLU A 139 -10.94 -34.25 29.61
N PRO A 140 -10.84 -35.50 30.09
CA PRO A 140 -9.68 -35.95 30.87
C PRO A 140 -8.40 -35.86 30.01
N GLY A 141 -7.44 -35.05 30.45
CA GLY A 141 -6.18 -34.84 29.71
C GLY A 141 -6.28 -33.90 28.50
N GLY A 142 -7.44 -33.29 28.24
CA GLY A 142 -7.64 -32.34 27.15
C GLY A 142 -6.99 -30.97 27.35
N THR A 143 -6.52 -30.67 28.57
CA THR A 143 -6.00 -29.35 28.96
C THR A 143 -4.84 -28.87 28.10
N THR A 144 -3.92 -29.76 27.72
CA THR A 144 -2.74 -29.40 26.91
C THR A 144 -3.12 -29.04 25.48
N LEU A 145 -4.08 -29.78 24.90
CA LEU A 145 -4.61 -29.51 23.56
C LEU A 145 -5.45 -28.24 23.57
N MET A 146 -6.25 -28.02 24.61
CA MET A 146 -7.03 -26.81 24.82
C MET A 146 -6.13 -25.57 24.90
N LEU A 147 -5.06 -25.61 25.70
CA LEU A 147 -4.14 -24.48 25.84
C LEU A 147 -3.37 -24.19 24.53
N SER A 148 -2.99 -25.24 23.81
CA SER A 148 -2.30 -25.11 22.52
C SER A 148 -3.23 -24.50 21.46
N ALA A 149 -4.47 -24.98 21.38
CA ALA A 149 -5.51 -24.42 20.51
C ALA A 149 -5.82 -22.97 20.89
N ALA A 150 -5.98 -22.66 22.19
CA ALA A 150 -6.22 -21.31 22.67
C ALA A 150 -5.08 -20.34 22.29
N GLY A 151 -3.82 -20.77 22.44
CA GLY A 151 -2.65 -19.96 22.07
C GLY A 151 -2.60 -19.63 20.58
N ILE A 152 -2.75 -20.65 19.72
CA ILE A 152 -2.78 -20.47 18.25
C ILE A 152 -3.99 -19.63 17.83
N GLY A 153 -5.15 -19.88 18.43
CA GLY A 153 -6.39 -19.17 18.17
C GLY A 153 -6.31 -17.70 18.54
N LEU A 154 -5.71 -17.37 19.69
CA LEU A 154 -5.52 -16.01 20.15
C LEU A 154 -4.59 -15.22 19.21
N LEU A 155 -3.46 -15.81 18.80
CA LEU A 155 -2.55 -15.17 17.85
C LEU A 155 -3.25 -14.91 16.51
N SER A 156 -4.00 -15.90 16.01
CA SER A 156 -4.76 -15.78 14.77
C SER A 156 -5.84 -14.69 14.88
N ALA A 157 -6.57 -14.63 16.00
CA ALA A 157 -7.57 -13.59 16.25
C ALA A 157 -6.95 -12.18 16.28
N ILE A 158 -5.76 -12.02 16.88
CA ILE A 158 -5.03 -10.73 16.89
C ILE A 158 -4.68 -10.30 15.46
N PHE A 159 -4.17 -11.22 14.63
CA PHE A 159 -3.85 -10.91 13.23
C PHE A 159 -5.09 -10.59 12.41
N ALA A 160 -6.18 -11.34 12.58
CA ALA A 160 -7.45 -11.05 11.95
C ALA A 160 -7.95 -9.65 12.36
N TRP A 161 -7.95 -9.33 13.66
CA TRP A 161 -8.40 -8.03 14.17
C TRP A 161 -7.59 -6.85 13.61
N ARG A 162 -6.28 -7.03 13.42
CA ARG A 162 -5.41 -6.04 12.79
C ARG A 162 -5.70 -5.83 11.31
N ALA A 163 -6.20 -6.85 10.62
CA ALA A 163 -6.53 -6.82 9.19
C ALA A 163 -8.03 -6.59 8.91
N ARG A 164 -8.83 -6.22 9.91
CA ARG A 164 -10.29 -6.07 9.76
C ARG A 164 -10.67 -5.13 8.59
N PRO A 165 -11.52 -5.57 7.65
CA PRO A 165 -11.83 -4.79 6.44
C PRO A 165 -12.66 -3.54 6.71
N TRP A 166 -13.35 -3.47 7.84
CA TRP A 166 -14.12 -2.31 8.29
C TRP A 166 -13.29 -1.28 9.08
N LYS A 167 -11.96 -1.45 9.19
CA LYS A 167 -11.12 -0.40 9.77
C LYS A 167 -11.18 0.81 8.83
N ALA A 168 -11.57 1.97 9.36
CA ALA A 168 -11.52 3.22 8.62
C ALA A 168 -10.12 3.41 8.05
N GLN A 169 -10.03 3.57 6.72
CA GLN A 169 -8.79 3.90 6.05
C GLN A 169 -8.51 5.37 6.29
N GLU A 170 -7.24 5.70 6.56
CA GLU A 170 -6.81 7.08 6.67
C GLU A 170 -6.98 7.75 5.30
N ARG A 171 -7.56 8.95 5.33
CA ARG A 171 -7.74 9.79 4.15
C ARG A 171 -7.00 11.08 4.39
N ILE A 172 -6.11 11.41 3.48
CA ILE A 172 -5.23 12.58 3.56
C ILE A 172 -5.44 13.39 2.30
N ALA A 173 -5.60 14.70 2.40
CA ALA A 173 -5.72 15.54 1.21
C ALA A 173 -4.48 15.37 0.32
N ALA A 174 -4.65 15.28 -1.01
CA ALA A 174 -3.52 15.04 -1.91
C ALA A 174 -2.40 16.09 -1.78
N GLY A 175 -2.77 17.36 -1.56
CA GLY A 175 -1.80 18.44 -1.33
C GLY A 175 -1.05 18.32 0.00
N GLU A 176 -1.71 17.86 1.06
CA GLU A 176 -1.08 17.61 2.37
C GLU A 176 -0.12 16.43 2.29
N LEU A 177 -0.50 15.36 1.57
CA LEU A 177 0.43 14.24 1.35
C LEU A 177 1.62 14.66 0.48
N ALA A 178 1.41 15.55 -0.50
CA ALA A 178 2.49 16.02 -1.37
C ALA A 178 3.62 16.74 -0.59
N SER A 179 3.27 17.52 0.44
CA SER A 179 4.26 18.23 1.27
C SER A 179 5.07 17.30 2.16
N LEU A 180 4.49 16.17 2.59
CA LEU A 180 5.22 15.14 3.34
C LEU A 180 6.32 14.45 2.51
N PHE A 181 6.21 14.50 1.17
CA PHE A 181 7.20 13.96 0.24
C PHE A 181 8.12 15.02 -0.35
N GLU A 182 7.89 16.30 -0.07
CA GLU A 182 8.87 17.32 -0.46
C GLU A 182 10.15 17.09 0.34
N PRO A 183 11.32 17.07 -0.32
CA PRO A 183 12.57 17.06 0.41
C PRO A 183 12.59 18.30 1.29
N ALA A 184 12.82 18.12 2.59
CA ALA A 184 13.13 19.25 3.47
C ALA A 184 14.28 19.99 2.79
N THR A 185 13.98 21.15 2.21
CA THR A 185 14.99 21.99 1.59
C THR A 185 16.02 22.24 2.68
N ALA A 186 17.24 21.75 2.46
CA ALA A 186 18.39 22.15 3.24
C ALA A 186 18.46 23.68 3.11
N SER A 187 18.03 24.36 4.18
CA SER A 187 18.32 25.77 4.44
C SER A 187 19.81 25.93 4.71
#